data_AF-K8VXM6-F1
#
_entry.id   AF-K8VXM6-F1
#
_cell.length_a   1.000
_cell.length_b   1.000
_cell.length_c   1.000
_cell.angle_alpha   90.00
_cell.angle_beta   90.00
_cell.angle_gamma   90.00
#
_symmetry.space_group_name_H-M   'P 1'
#
loop_
_entity.id
_entity.type
_entity.pdbx_description
1 polymer ?
#
loop_
_entity_poly.entity_id
_entity_poly.type
_entity_poly.pdbx_seq_one_letter_code
_entity_poly.pdbx_strand_id
1 'polypeptide(L)'
;MNNKQQYLDIAAGEGEKEASMMVAIPTSELTSLTLEQRLEQQDYFTEGEIDEDEGGFFFSCKRGEEELRFFISLVDSDPEYVINPYFATDPISPELYAEASAAPQAVIVECIFQDQPLVSYLHQLKIIQILVPDLLLGLDLSAAGKVFTREWLNFQLIDDLMPSIDSLYVVHAIYDHDENEDQQEGEEHGPTMYWFHTHGLARCGLSEAEIIIPHPIASYYGIPELFWSFVNNSITNGKIVFNEPIFIGQTQAGYEYLVALPFEEGLRHVGQSTNIDDLKPLEDMNYEFGDVSSERFMGDWHDRDESHQHPSAMLFRVTQENPILGSFFKGFEDQNAMMFMRTDEETADMSRKAKLRWQYFTHMLDNYGPKPVVQKKGFLAKLLGKAEEEADSDWRFLVKCGIGYQDAEEGYDGHEHMWFEPVSWNGDQFEGRLINHPFYVQTMQEGEVYPLTRDDITDWTIYFEDGTYTPDSIYKLFSGTQVH
;
A
#
# COMPACT_ATOMS: atom_id res chain seq x y z
N MET A 1 -23.52 16.42 -5.06
CA MET A 1 -24.15 16.29 -3.73
C MET A 1 -23.56 17.35 -2.79
N ASN A 2 -24.21 17.74 -1.69
CA ASN A 2 -23.54 18.58 -0.66
C ASN A 2 -22.52 17.72 0.10
N ASN A 3 -21.28 18.17 0.33
CA ASN A 3 -20.21 17.44 1.03
C ASN A 3 -20.68 16.83 2.35
N LYS A 4 -21.52 17.56 3.10
CA LYS A 4 -22.16 17.05 4.32
C LYS A 4 -22.84 15.69 4.11
N GLN A 5 -23.65 15.57 3.05
CA GLN A 5 -24.38 14.33 2.80
C GLN A 5 -23.43 13.19 2.43
N GLN A 6 -22.39 13.48 1.64
CA GLN A 6 -21.40 12.48 1.26
C GLN A 6 -20.66 11.93 2.48
N TYR A 7 -20.23 12.78 3.43
CA TYR A 7 -19.60 12.31 4.67
C TYR A 7 -20.55 11.45 5.52
N LEU A 8 -21.84 11.81 5.59
CA LEU A 8 -22.84 11.03 6.32
C LEU A 8 -23.09 9.67 5.66
N ASP A 9 -23.18 9.63 4.34
CA ASP A 9 -23.37 8.40 3.57
C ASP A 9 -22.14 7.49 3.74
N ILE A 10 -20.92 8.03 3.63
CA ILE A 10 -19.67 7.29 3.88
C ILE A 10 -19.63 6.74 5.32
N ALA A 11 -20.02 7.54 6.33
CA ALA A 11 -20.07 7.09 7.72
C ALA A 11 -21.11 5.98 7.96
N ALA A 12 -22.17 5.95 7.15
CA ALA A 12 -23.19 4.91 7.15
C ALA A 12 -22.79 3.64 6.36
N GLY A 13 -21.70 3.69 5.60
CA GLY A 13 -21.29 2.62 4.66
C GLY A 13 -22.08 2.63 3.35
N GLU A 14 -22.68 3.77 3.01
CA GLU A 14 -23.49 4.00 1.80
C GLU A 14 -22.81 5.02 0.86
N GLY A 15 -21.49 5.22 1.00
CA GLY A 15 -20.73 6.15 0.18
C GLY A 15 -20.83 5.85 -1.31
N GLU A 16 -21.05 6.89 -2.11
CA GLU A 16 -21.10 6.78 -3.57
C GLU A 16 -19.72 6.37 -4.12
N LYS A 17 -19.70 5.36 -5.00
CA LYS A 17 -18.48 4.85 -5.62
C LYS A 17 -18.26 5.53 -6.96
N GLU A 18 -17.08 6.11 -7.14
CA GLU A 18 -16.64 6.55 -8.46
C GLU A 18 -16.20 5.36 -9.32
N ALA A 19 -16.19 5.55 -10.64
CA ALA A 19 -15.73 4.52 -11.56
C ALA A 19 -14.21 4.31 -11.42
N SER A 20 -13.79 3.06 -11.28
CA SER A 20 -12.39 2.68 -11.36
C SER A 20 -11.97 2.61 -12.83
N MET A 21 -11.03 3.45 -13.25
CA MET A 21 -10.60 3.58 -14.64
C MET A 21 -9.12 3.25 -14.78
N MET A 22 -8.83 2.31 -15.67
CA MET A 22 -7.46 1.92 -16.01
C MET A 22 -7.23 1.95 -17.51
N VAL A 23 -6.00 2.23 -17.92
CA VAL A 23 -5.54 2.21 -19.31
C VAL A 23 -4.51 1.12 -19.47
N ALA A 24 -4.63 0.32 -20.52
CA ALA A 24 -3.66 -0.71 -20.88
C ALA A 24 -3.07 -0.38 -22.26
N ILE A 25 -1.77 -0.17 -22.30
CA ILE A 25 -1.03 0.19 -23.52
C ILE A 25 -0.45 -1.09 -24.13
N PRO A 26 -0.91 -1.54 -25.32
CA PRO A 26 -0.45 -2.75 -25.96
C PRO A 26 0.87 -2.53 -26.74
N THR A 27 1.61 -3.62 -26.97
CA THR A 27 2.73 -3.61 -27.93
C THR A 27 2.23 -3.63 -29.38
N SER A 28 1.12 -4.32 -29.63
CA SER A 28 0.57 -4.54 -30.98
C SER A 28 -0.71 -3.75 -31.20
N GLU A 29 -1.01 -3.37 -32.45
CA GLU A 29 -2.32 -2.83 -32.81
C GLU A 29 -3.43 -3.85 -32.49
N LEU A 30 -4.54 -3.35 -31.97
CA LEU A 30 -5.72 -4.12 -31.58
C LEU A 30 -6.94 -3.72 -32.42
N THR A 31 -7.95 -4.58 -32.41
CA THR A 31 -9.27 -4.28 -32.97
C THR A 31 -10.33 -4.68 -31.96
N SER A 32 -11.52 -4.07 -32.01
CA SER A 32 -12.64 -4.47 -31.14
C SER A 32 -12.93 -5.97 -31.24
N LEU A 33 -12.92 -6.52 -32.47
CA LEU A 33 -13.09 -7.96 -32.70
C LEU A 33 -12.03 -8.80 -31.99
N THR A 34 -10.78 -8.35 -31.94
CA THR A 34 -9.71 -9.05 -31.21
C THR A 34 -9.99 -9.05 -29.70
N LEU A 35 -10.48 -7.94 -29.15
CA LEU A 35 -10.84 -7.83 -27.73
C LEU A 35 -12.01 -8.74 -27.38
N GLU A 36 -13.08 -8.72 -28.17
CA GLU A 36 -14.25 -9.59 -28.01
C GLU A 36 -13.85 -11.08 -28.08
N GLN A 37 -13.03 -11.47 -29.06
CA GLN A 37 -12.53 -12.84 -29.17
C GLN A 37 -11.71 -13.29 -27.96
N ARG A 38 -10.93 -12.39 -27.34
CA ARG A 38 -10.18 -12.69 -26.10
C ARG A 38 -11.13 -12.94 -24.93
N LEU A 39 -12.21 -12.15 -24.82
CA LEU A 39 -13.26 -12.32 -23.81
C LEU A 39 -14.09 -13.61 -23.99
N GLU A 40 -14.28 -14.06 -25.24
CA GLU A 40 -14.94 -15.34 -25.54
C GLU A 40 -14.05 -16.56 -25.25
N GLN A 41 -12.72 -16.41 -25.35
CA GLN A 41 -11.76 -17.52 -25.25
C GLN A 41 -11.22 -17.76 -23.83
N GLN A 42 -11.29 -16.75 -22.96
CA GLN A 42 -10.87 -16.85 -21.56
C GLN A 42 -11.81 -17.76 -20.75
N ASP A 43 -11.32 -18.29 -19.63
CA ASP A 43 -12.05 -19.20 -18.73
C ASP A 43 -12.17 -18.68 -17.28
N TYR A 44 -11.71 -17.46 -17.03
CA TYR A 44 -11.72 -16.83 -15.72
C TYR A 44 -13.12 -16.31 -15.33
N PHE A 45 -13.78 -15.60 -16.26
CA PHE A 45 -15.13 -15.08 -16.15
C PHE A 45 -16.13 -16.01 -16.85
N THR A 46 -17.28 -16.19 -16.22
CA THR A 46 -18.39 -17.02 -16.71
C THR A 46 -19.58 -16.16 -17.14
N GLU A 47 -20.51 -16.72 -17.92
CA GLU A 47 -21.73 -16.02 -18.33
C GLU A 47 -21.45 -14.65 -18.99
N GLY A 48 -20.40 -14.58 -19.81
CA GLY A 48 -20.00 -13.35 -20.49
C GLY A 48 -20.97 -12.93 -21.60
N GLU A 49 -21.44 -11.69 -21.54
CA GLU A 49 -22.28 -11.04 -22.54
C GLU A 49 -21.65 -9.70 -22.93
N ILE A 50 -21.68 -9.38 -24.24
CA ILE A 50 -21.09 -8.16 -24.80
C ILE A 50 -22.21 -7.30 -25.40
N ASP A 51 -22.32 -6.07 -24.92
CA ASP A 51 -23.28 -5.08 -25.39
C ASP A 51 -22.54 -3.86 -25.98
N GLU A 52 -22.73 -3.59 -27.27
CA GLU A 52 -22.13 -2.40 -27.93
C GLU A 52 -22.64 -1.09 -27.30
N ASP A 53 -21.75 -0.10 -27.17
CA ASP A 53 -22.08 1.24 -26.68
C ASP A 53 -21.31 2.33 -27.46
N GLU A 54 -21.68 3.59 -27.27
CA GLU A 54 -20.97 4.70 -27.94
C GLU A 54 -19.51 4.77 -27.46
N GLY A 55 -18.57 4.54 -28.40
CA GLY A 55 -17.13 4.62 -28.11
C GLY A 55 -16.52 3.35 -27.51
N GLY A 56 -17.29 2.28 -27.32
CA GLY A 56 -16.79 1.04 -26.71
C GLY A 56 -17.84 -0.07 -26.65
N PHE A 57 -17.73 -0.95 -25.67
CA PHE A 57 -18.74 -1.95 -25.36
C PHE A 57 -18.70 -2.30 -23.87
N PHE A 58 -19.82 -2.77 -23.34
CA PHE A 58 -19.89 -3.37 -22.01
C PHE A 58 -19.65 -4.87 -22.10
N PHE A 59 -18.84 -5.40 -21.20
CA PHE A 59 -18.74 -6.81 -20.90
C PHE A 59 -19.37 -7.10 -19.54
N SER A 60 -20.53 -7.74 -19.55
CA SER A 60 -21.21 -8.21 -18.34
C SER A 60 -20.87 -9.68 -18.12
N CYS A 61 -20.46 -10.06 -16.92
CA CYS A 61 -20.03 -11.43 -16.64
C CYS A 61 -20.19 -11.79 -15.15
N LYS A 62 -19.83 -13.03 -14.80
CA LYS A 62 -19.80 -13.51 -13.42
C LYS A 62 -18.46 -14.08 -13.02
N ARG A 63 -18.12 -13.90 -11.74
CA ARG A 63 -17.06 -14.63 -11.05
C ARG A 63 -17.60 -15.17 -9.73
N GLY A 64 -17.87 -16.48 -9.68
CA GLY A 64 -18.56 -17.06 -8.52
C GLY A 64 -19.98 -16.50 -8.41
N GLU A 65 -20.30 -15.85 -7.30
CA GLU A 65 -21.60 -15.20 -7.07
C GLU A 65 -21.62 -13.71 -7.48
N GLU A 66 -20.46 -13.13 -7.79
CA GLU A 66 -20.36 -11.71 -8.16
C GLU A 66 -20.79 -11.49 -9.61
N GLU A 67 -21.70 -10.55 -9.81
CA GLU A 67 -22.06 -10.00 -11.11
C GLU A 67 -21.17 -8.78 -11.39
N LEU A 68 -20.43 -8.83 -12.48
CA LEU A 68 -19.42 -7.85 -12.84
C LEU A 68 -19.79 -7.21 -14.17
N ARG A 69 -19.46 -5.92 -14.31
CA ARG A 69 -19.66 -5.18 -15.55
C ARG A 69 -18.50 -4.25 -15.79
N PHE A 70 -17.89 -4.40 -16.96
CA PHE A 70 -16.75 -3.60 -17.40
C PHE A 70 -17.15 -2.83 -18.65
N PHE A 71 -16.85 -1.53 -18.70
CA PHE A 71 -16.83 -0.78 -19.95
C PHE A 71 -15.44 -0.86 -20.55
N ILE A 72 -15.37 -1.20 -21.83
CA ILE A 72 -14.12 -1.41 -22.56
C ILE A 72 -14.13 -0.53 -23.80
N SER A 73 -13.10 0.28 -23.97
CA SER A 73 -12.93 1.15 -25.13
C SER A 73 -11.53 1.00 -25.71
N LEU A 74 -11.45 0.83 -27.03
CA LEU A 74 -10.19 0.91 -27.77
C LEU A 74 -10.05 2.32 -28.32
N VAL A 75 -9.04 3.05 -27.86
CA VAL A 75 -8.81 4.44 -28.23
C VAL A 75 -7.49 4.58 -28.98
N ASP A 76 -7.45 5.51 -29.93
CA ASP A 76 -6.21 5.92 -30.57
C ASP A 76 -5.39 6.78 -29.59
N SER A 77 -4.05 6.66 -29.66
CA SER A 77 -3.15 7.44 -28.80
C SER A 77 -3.28 8.93 -29.08
N ASP A 78 -3.41 9.73 -28.03
CA ASP A 78 -3.34 11.18 -28.12
C ASP A 78 -1.87 11.64 -28.06
N PRO A 79 -1.32 12.27 -29.12
CA PRO A 79 0.06 12.76 -29.11
C PRO A 79 0.32 13.87 -28.07
N GLU A 80 -0.73 14.49 -27.51
CA GLU A 80 -0.62 15.47 -26.42
C GLU A 80 -0.63 14.81 -25.04
N TYR A 81 -1.06 13.55 -24.93
CA TYR A 81 -1.08 12.84 -23.66
C TYR A 81 0.34 12.42 -23.26
N VAL A 82 0.75 12.84 -22.06
CA VAL A 82 2.06 12.52 -21.50
C VAL A 82 1.88 11.56 -20.34
N ILE A 83 2.47 10.37 -20.46
CA ILE A 83 2.55 9.42 -19.36
C ILE A 83 3.43 10.04 -18.28
N ASN A 84 2.94 10.11 -17.05
CA ASN A 84 3.69 10.67 -15.94
C ASN A 84 3.96 9.61 -14.87
N PRO A 85 5.14 8.95 -14.88
CA PRO A 85 5.41 7.82 -14.01
C PRO A 85 5.86 8.24 -12.60
N TYR A 86 5.34 9.36 -12.05
CA TYR A 86 5.65 9.78 -10.68
C TYR A 86 5.33 8.69 -9.66
N PHE A 87 4.26 7.94 -9.91
CA PHE A 87 3.90 6.75 -9.16
C PHE A 87 4.03 5.53 -10.07
N ALA A 88 4.89 4.59 -9.71
CA ALA A 88 5.07 3.36 -10.46
C ALA A 88 5.34 2.17 -9.54
N THR A 89 4.82 1.01 -9.89
CA THR A 89 5.10 -0.26 -9.19
C THR A 89 6.55 -0.73 -9.39
N ASP A 90 7.15 -0.36 -10.52
CA ASP A 90 8.53 -0.66 -10.90
C ASP A 90 9.22 0.58 -11.48
N PRO A 91 10.57 0.66 -11.41
CA PRO A 91 11.33 1.62 -12.21
C PRO A 91 11.05 1.43 -13.70
N ILE A 92 10.70 2.51 -14.38
CA ILE A 92 10.40 2.49 -15.82
C ILE A 92 11.66 2.91 -16.59
N SER A 93 12.19 2.02 -17.43
CA SER A 93 13.32 2.35 -18.30
C SER A 93 12.93 3.40 -19.35
N PRO A 94 13.85 4.29 -19.76
CA PRO A 94 13.59 5.26 -20.83
C PRO A 94 13.12 4.61 -22.14
N GLU A 95 13.61 3.41 -22.46
CA GLU A 95 13.23 2.66 -23.64
C GLU A 95 11.76 2.22 -23.58
N LEU A 96 11.35 1.58 -22.47
CA LEU A 96 9.96 1.17 -22.24
C LEU A 96 9.01 2.37 -22.24
N TYR A 97 9.41 3.46 -21.59
CA TYR A 97 8.64 4.71 -21.59
C TYR A 97 8.43 5.27 -23.00
N ALA A 98 9.49 5.30 -23.81
CA ALA A 98 9.43 5.78 -25.19
C ALA A 98 8.58 4.86 -26.08
N GLU A 99 8.68 3.54 -25.88
CA GLU A 99 7.86 2.56 -26.60
C GLU A 99 6.38 2.71 -26.25
N ALA A 100 6.04 2.79 -24.97
CA ALA A 100 4.66 2.99 -24.52
C ALA A 100 4.08 4.34 -24.99
N SER A 101 4.89 5.41 -24.97
CA SER A 101 4.49 6.74 -25.44
C SER A 101 4.30 6.80 -26.97
N ALA A 102 4.90 5.86 -27.71
CA ALA A 102 4.77 5.75 -29.16
C ALA A 102 3.72 4.71 -29.61
N ALA A 103 3.12 3.99 -28.67
CA ALA A 103 2.09 3.01 -28.96
C ALA A 103 0.87 3.70 -29.60
N PRO A 104 0.33 3.18 -30.72
CA PRO A 104 -0.68 3.90 -31.50
C PRO A 104 -2.08 3.89 -30.87
N GLN A 105 -2.29 3.03 -29.86
CA GLN A 105 -3.59 2.75 -29.29
C GLN A 105 -3.47 2.43 -27.79
N ALA A 106 -4.59 2.50 -27.08
CA ALA A 106 -4.71 2.01 -25.73
C ALA A 106 -6.10 1.40 -25.50
N VAL A 107 -6.21 0.50 -24.51
CA VAL A 107 -7.48 -0.07 -24.07
C VAL A 107 -7.84 0.55 -22.73
N ILE A 108 -8.98 1.26 -22.67
CA ILE A 108 -9.57 1.75 -21.43
C ILE A 108 -10.46 0.65 -20.87
N VAL A 109 -10.31 0.37 -19.58
CA VAL A 109 -11.17 -0.54 -18.81
C VAL A 109 -11.72 0.21 -17.61
N GLU A 110 -13.04 0.35 -17.55
CA GLU A 110 -13.74 1.01 -16.46
C GLU A 110 -14.73 0.04 -15.78
N CYS A 111 -14.85 0.12 -14.45
CA CYS A 111 -15.88 -0.62 -13.72
C CYS A 111 -16.24 0.07 -12.39
N ILE A 112 -17.43 -0.23 -11.86
CA ILE A 112 -17.82 0.15 -10.50
C ILE A 112 -17.43 -1.00 -9.57
N PHE A 113 -16.67 -0.69 -8.53
CA PHE A 113 -16.29 -1.69 -7.54
C PHE A 113 -17.50 -2.20 -6.75
N GLN A 114 -17.50 -3.50 -6.50
CA GLN A 114 -18.45 -4.15 -5.60
C GLN A 114 -18.05 -3.90 -4.14
N ASP A 115 -18.70 -4.57 -3.20
CA ASP A 115 -18.50 -4.32 -1.76
C ASP A 115 -17.12 -4.71 -1.25
N GLN A 116 -16.37 -5.49 -2.03
CA GLN A 116 -14.99 -5.89 -1.75
C GLN A 116 -14.04 -5.21 -2.76
N PRO A 117 -13.45 -4.04 -2.43
CA PRO A 117 -12.64 -3.26 -3.36
C PRO A 117 -11.43 -4.02 -3.90
N LEU A 118 -10.71 -4.77 -3.06
CA LEU A 118 -9.54 -5.55 -3.49
C LEU A 118 -9.90 -6.66 -4.47
N VAL A 119 -11.06 -7.30 -4.27
CA VAL A 119 -11.58 -8.33 -5.19
C VAL A 119 -11.96 -7.69 -6.53
N SER A 120 -12.62 -6.54 -6.50
CA SER A 120 -12.98 -5.79 -7.71
C SER A 120 -11.73 -5.34 -8.49
N TYR A 121 -10.71 -4.84 -7.77
CA TYR A 121 -9.43 -4.46 -8.34
C TYR A 121 -8.71 -5.67 -8.98
N LEU A 122 -8.70 -6.83 -8.31
CA LEU A 122 -8.16 -8.07 -8.87
C LEU A 122 -8.86 -8.46 -10.18
N HIS A 123 -10.18 -8.38 -10.25
CA HIS A 123 -10.93 -8.67 -11.48
C HIS A 123 -10.60 -7.66 -12.59
N GLN A 124 -10.44 -6.38 -12.26
CA GLN A 124 -10.03 -5.35 -13.21
C GLN A 124 -8.60 -5.60 -13.75
N LEU A 125 -7.68 -6.04 -12.92
CA LEU A 125 -6.35 -6.47 -13.37
C LEU A 125 -6.41 -7.72 -14.28
N LYS A 126 -7.25 -8.71 -13.92
CA LYS A 126 -7.44 -9.92 -14.73
C LYS A 126 -8.01 -9.61 -16.11
N ILE A 127 -9.02 -8.73 -16.21
CA ILE A 127 -9.57 -8.37 -17.51
C ILE A 127 -8.54 -7.60 -18.36
N ILE A 128 -7.70 -6.76 -17.77
CA ILE A 128 -6.58 -6.12 -18.48
C ILE A 128 -5.59 -7.17 -19.01
N GLN A 129 -5.21 -8.16 -18.20
CA GLN A 129 -4.31 -9.24 -18.64
C GLN A 129 -4.91 -10.04 -19.81
N ILE A 130 -6.21 -10.30 -19.78
CA ILE A 130 -6.94 -11.01 -20.85
C ILE A 130 -6.99 -10.17 -22.12
N LEU A 131 -7.36 -8.90 -21.99
CA LEU A 131 -7.55 -7.99 -23.12
C LEU A 131 -6.23 -7.58 -23.76
N VAL A 132 -5.15 -7.44 -22.98
CA VAL A 132 -3.84 -6.94 -23.43
C VAL A 132 -2.71 -7.80 -22.83
N PRO A 133 -2.55 -9.06 -23.27
CA PRO A 133 -1.50 -9.96 -22.74
C PRO A 133 -0.08 -9.50 -23.11
N ASP A 134 0.07 -8.71 -24.17
CA ASP A 134 1.32 -8.07 -24.61
C ASP A 134 1.46 -6.62 -24.09
N LEU A 135 0.99 -6.38 -22.87
CA LEU A 135 1.07 -5.07 -22.19
C LEU A 135 2.49 -4.51 -22.21
N LEU A 136 2.61 -3.23 -22.58
CA LEU A 136 3.80 -2.41 -22.36
C LEU A 136 3.73 -1.78 -20.97
N LEU A 137 2.70 -0.98 -20.72
CA LEU A 137 2.41 -0.33 -19.44
C LEU A 137 0.90 -0.27 -19.21
N GLY A 138 0.51 -0.41 -17.96
CA GLY A 138 -0.82 -0.05 -17.48
C GLY A 138 -0.78 1.24 -16.66
N LEU A 139 -1.87 2.01 -16.69
CA LEU A 139 -2.05 3.25 -15.92
C LEU A 139 -3.34 3.14 -15.12
N ASP A 140 -3.26 3.33 -13.81
CA ASP A 140 -4.41 3.42 -12.93
C ASP A 140 -4.82 4.89 -12.77
N LEU A 141 -5.72 5.36 -13.63
CA LEU A 141 -6.12 6.77 -13.67
C LEU A 141 -6.86 7.19 -12.40
N SER A 142 -7.59 6.27 -11.76
CA SER A 142 -8.22 6.51 -10.47
C SER A 142 -7.20 6.73 -9.35
N ALA A 143 -5.98 6.20 -9.47
CA ALA A 143 -4.88 6.40 -8.51
C ALA A 143 -3.79 7.32 -9.09
N ALA A 144 -4.20 8.50 -9.57
CA ALA A 144 -3.32 9.55 -10.12
C ALA A 144 -2.38 9.07 -11.26
N GLY A 145 -2.86 8.15 -12.09
CA GLY A 145 -2.09 7.62 -13.22
C GLY A 145 -0.97 6.66 -12.80
N LYS A 146 -1.07 6.02 -11.63
CA LYS A 146 -0.07 5.05 -11.14
C LYS A 146 0.23 4.01 -12.21
N VAL A 147 1.51 3.91 -12.56
CA VAL A 147 2.01 3.04 -13.63
C VAL A 147 2.26 1.64 -13.10
N PHE A 148 1.85 0.62 -13.86
CA PHE A 148 2.22 -0.75 -13.61
C PHE A 148 2.76 -1.47 -14.84
N THR A 149 3.73 -2.36 -14.62
CA THR A 149 4.37 -3.13 -15.68
C THR A 149 3.61 -4.44 -15.92
N ARG A 150 3.90 -5.07 -17.06
CA ARG A 150 3.43 -6.42 -17.34
C ARG A 150 3.98 -7.45 -16.37
N GLU A 151 5.24 -7.29 -15.96
CA GLU A 151 5.92 -8.19 -15.02
C GLU A 151 5.25 -8.14 -13.65
N TRP A 152 4.95 -6.93 -13.15
CA TRP A 152 4.15 -6.76 -11.92
C TRP A 152 2.76 -7.37 -12.07
N LEU A 153 2.03 -7.02 -13.15
CA LEU A 153 0.67 -7.50 -13.39
C LEU A 153 0.63 -9.04 -13.38
N ASN A 154 1.48 -9.66 -14.17
CA ASN A 154 1.52 -11.11 -14.27
C ASN A 154 1.86 -11.75 -12.93
N PHE A 155 2.84 -11.20 -12.21
CA PHE A 155 3.25 -11.74 -10.91
C PHE A 155 2.16 -11.64 -9.84
N GLN A 156 1.43 -10.52 -9.78
CA GLN A 156 0.30 -10.38 -8.86
C GLN A 156 -0.83 -11.38 -9.15
N LEU A 157 -0.98 -11.78 -10.41
CA LEU A 157 -2.07 -12.64 -10.86
C LEU A 157 -1.77 -14.15 -10.88
N ILE A 158 -0.56 -14.60 -10.49
CA ILE A 158 -0.13 -16.02 -10.56
C ILE A 158 -1.00 -16.93 -9.68
N ASP A 159 -1.27 -16.53 -8.44
CA ASP A 159 -1.84 -17.41 -7.40
C ASP A 159 -3.29 -17.06 -7.00
N ASP A 160 -3.95 -16.20 -7.78
CA ASP A 160 -5.23 -15.56 -7.41
C ASP A 160 -5.17 -15.05 -5.94
N LEU A 161 -4.12 -14.29 -5.64
CA LEU A 161 -3.90 -13.64 -4.34
C LEU A 161 -4.48 -12.24 -4.35
N MET A 162 -4.85 -11.73 -3.17
CA MET A 162 -5.28 -10.35 -3.08
C MET A 162 -4.09 -9.41 -3.26
N PRO A 163 -4.23 -8.35 -4.07
CA PRO A 163 -3.29 -7.25 -4.09
C PRO A 163 -3.20 -6.60 -2.71
N SER A 164 -2.06 -5.97 -2.42
CA SER A 164 -1.91 -5.19 -1.19
C SER A 164 -2.83 -3.96 -1.20
N ILE A 165 -3.24 -3.48 -0.03
CA ILE A 165 -4.24 -2.38 0.07
C ILE A 165 -3.74 -1.07 -0.57
N ASP A 166 -2.45 -0.80 -0.51
CA ASP A 166 -1.77 0.32 -1.16
C ASP A 166 -1.76 0.21 -2.69
N SER A 167 -2.17 -0.93 -3.26
CA SER A 167 -2.46 -1.03 -4.69
C SER A 167 -3.69 -0.21 -5.09
N LEU A 168 -4.60 0.11 -4.15
CA LEU A 168 -5.82 0.85 -4.43
C LEU A 168 -5.64 2.37 -4.50
N TYR A 169 -4.53 2.92 -4.00
CA TYR A 169 -4.33 4.36 -3.95
C TYR A 169 -2.87 4.75 -4.15
N VAL A 170 -2.60 6.04 -4.19
CA VAL A 170 -1.26 6.63 -4.03
C VAL A 170 -1.31 7.68 -2.93
N VAL A 171 -0.19 7.92 -2.25
CA VAL A 171 -0.02 9.07 -1.35
C VAL A 171 0.86 10.08 -2.07
N HIS A 172 0.32 11.26 -2.33
CA HIS A 172 1.06 12.39 -2.87
C HIS A 172 1.44 13.35 -1.75
N ALA A 173 2.62 13.95 -1.84
CA ALA A 173 3.13 14.90 -0.87
C ALA A 173 3.48 16.22 -1.56
N ILE A 174 2.93 17.31 -1.05
CA ILE A 174 3.20 18.68 -1.50
C ILE A 174 3.84 19.41 -0.32
N TYR A 175 4.94 20.14 -0.55
CA TYR A 175 5.67 20.83 0.53
C TYR A 175 6.17 22.22 0.15
N ASP A 176 6.33 23.06 1.19
CA ASP A 176 6.56 24.50 1.09
C ASP A 176 8.04 24.84 1.34
N HIS A 177 8.57 25.86 0.67
CA HIS A 177 9.95 26.33 0.85
C HIS A 177 9.98 27.72 1.51
N ASP A 178 11.02 28.02 2.29
CA ASP A 178 11.18 29.34 2.92
C ASP A 178 11.51 30.41 1.87
N GLU A 179 10.61 31.38 1.64
CA GLU A 179 10.76 32.44 0.62
C GLU A 179 11.46 33.72 1.14
N ASN A 180 11.90 33.80 2.40
CA ASN A 180 12.39 35.06 2.96
C ASN A 180 13.75 35.53 2.39
N GLU A 181 13.73 36.80 1.94
CA GLU A 181 14.72 37.54 1.16
C GLU A 181 16.04 37.85 1.92
N ASP A 182 17.14 37.18 1.58
CA ASP A 182 18.53 37.68 1.54
C ASP A 182 19.47 36.51 1.16
N GLN A 183 19.35 36.03 -0.07
CA GLN A 183 20.06 34.83 -0.55
C GLN A 183 21.58 35.05 -0.70
N GLN A 184 22.39 34.11 -0.19
CA GLN A 184 23.69 33.79 -0.77
C GLN A 184 23.50 32.61 -1.74
N GLU A 185 24.04 32.70 -2.95
CA GLU A 185 23.98 31.60 -3.93
C GLU A 185 24.57 30.30 -3.34
N GLY A 186 23.73 29.27 -3.17
CA GLY A 186 24.17 27.88 -2.88
C GLY A 186 23.62 27.20 -1.62
N GLU A 187 22.74 27.83 -0.83
CA GLU A 187 22.07 27.18 0.30
C GLU A 187 20.66 26.67 -0.10
N GLU A 188 20.45 25.35 -0.08
CA GLU A 188 19.12 24.73 -0.20
C GLU A 188 18.41 24.76 1.17
N HIS A 189 17.23 25.39 1.25
CA HIS A 189 16.36 25.27 2.42
C HIS A 189 15.43 24.07 2.28
N GLY A 190 15.38 23.25 3.34
CA GLY A 190 14.45 22.13 3.44
C GLY A 190 13.00 22.58 3.65
N PRO A 191 12.01 21.69 3.45
CA PRO A 191 10.62 22.10 3.46
C PRO A 191 10.10 22.49 4.86
N THR A 192 9.21 23.47 4.91
CA THR A 192 8.70 24.07 6.17
C THR A 192 7.34 23.51 6.60
N MET A 193 6.54 23.04 5.66
CA MET A 193 5.23 22.42 5.87
C MET A 193 5.01 21.31 4.84
N TYR A 194 4.16 20.35 5.20
CA TYR A 194 3.83 19.21 4.34
C TYR A 194 2.32 18.98 4.31
N TRP A 195 1.81 18.69 3.12
CA TRP A 195 0.47 18.18 2.89
C TRP A 195 0.56 16.84 2.16
N PHE A 196 0.05 15.79 2.81
CA PHE A 196 -0.10 14.48 2.22
C PHE A 196 -1.56 14.24 1.91
N HIS A 197 -1.85 13.73 0.72
CA HIS A 197 -3.20 13.35 0.33
C HIS A 197 -3.20 12.09 -0.53
N THR A 198 -4.29 11.34 -0.46
CA THR A 198 -4.47 10.15 -1.29
C THR A 198 -5.17 10.45 -2.61
N HIS A 199 -4.98 9.57 -3.59
CA HIS A 199 -5.87 9.42 -4.73
C HIS A 199 -6.22 7.95 -4.95
N GLY A 200 -7.50 7.64 -5.13
CA GLY A 200 -7.99 6.31 -5.52
C GLY A 200 -8.92 5.66 -4.52
N LEU A 201 -9.27 6.34 -3.43
CA LEU A 201 -10.21 5.84 -2.43
C LEU A 201 -11.67 6.07 -2.83
N ALA A 202 -11.96 7.08 -3.67
CA ALA A 202 -13.31 7.37 -4.15
C ALA A 202 -13.99 6.18 -4.86
N ARG A 203 -13.24 5.40 -5.65
CA ARG A 203 -13.76 4.16 -6.28
C ARG A 203 -14.12 3.06 -5.28
N CYS A 204 -13.66 3.18 -4.03
CA CYS A 204 -14.00 2.26 -2.95
C CYS A 204 -15.26 2.71 -2.17
N GLY A 205 -15.86 3.86 -2.50
CA GLY A 205 -16.97 4.45 -1.75
C GLY A 205 -16.51 5.15 -0.47
N LEU A 206 -15.23 5.50 -0.39
CA LEU A 206 -14.61 6.21 0.71
C LEU A 206 -14.20 7.61 0.26
N SER A 207 -14.00 8.54 1.21
CA SER A 207 -13.35 9.81 0.90
C SER A 207 -11.83 9.60 0.77
N GLU A 208 -11.14 10.48 0.05
CA GLU A 208 -9.68 10.54 0.13
C GLU A 208 -9.24 10.85 1.57
N ALA A 209 -7.98 10.56 1.91
CA ALA A 209 -7.41 10.79 3.23
C ALA A 209 -6.29 11.82 3.15
N GLU A 210 -6.16 12.66 4.18
CA GLU A 210 -5.21 13.77 4.19
C GLU A 210 -4.52 13.95 5.55
N ILE A 211 -3.25 14.36 5.52
CA ILE A 211 -2.48 14.77 6.70
C ILE A 211 -1.83 16.11 6.39
N ILE A 212 -2.02 17.09 7.28
CA ILE A 212 -1.31 18.38 7.24
C ILE A 212 -0.34 18.46 8.41
N ILE A 213 0.92 18.70 8.09
CA ILE A 213 1.99 18.90 9.06
C ILE A 213 2.49 20.35 8.96
N PRO A 214 2.08 21.23 9.89
CA PRO A 214 2.38 22.67 9.83
C PRO A 214 3.77 23.01 10.40
N HIS A 215 4.73 22.09 10.24
CA HIS A 215 6.11 22.23 10.70
C HIS A 215 7.04 21.27 9.93
N PRO A 216 8.36 21.54 9.93
CA PRO A 216 9.34 20.62 9.35
C PRO A 216 9.27 19.23 10.00
N ILE A 217 9.64 18.20 9.23
CA ILE A 217 9.85 16.82 9.70
C ILE A 217 11.26 16.37 9.31
N ALA A 218 11.93 15.60 10.16
CA ALA A 218 13.23 15.02 9.80
C ALA A 218 13.11 13.78 8.91
N SER A 219 11.93 13.15 8.86
CA SER A 219 11.68 11.92 8.13
C SER A 219 10.20 11.76 7.77
N TYR A 220 9.94 11.09 6.65
CA TYR A 220 8.60 10.63 6.23
C TYR A 220 8.20 9.28 6.86
N TYR A 221 9.10 8.67 7.64
CA TYR A 221 8.91 7.35 8.23
C TYR A 221 7.61 7.26 9.01
N GLY A 222 6.81 6.21 8.75
CA GLY A 222 5.53 5.97 9.41
C GLY A 222 4.34 6.63 8.73
N ILE A 223 4.52 7.67 7.90
CA ILE A 223 3.39 8.34 7.21
C ILE A 223 2.62 7.36 6.31
N PRO A 224 3.28 6.58 5.42
CA PRO A 224 2.58 5.59 4.61
C PRO A 224 1.82 4.57 5.44
N GLU A 225 2.38 4.13 6.57
CA GLU A 225 1.80 3.14 7.47
C GLU A 225 0.56 3.67 8.21
N LEU A 226 0.50 4.99 8.47
CA LEU A 226 -0.70 5.63 9.02
C LEU A 226 -1.84 5.61 8.01
N PHE A 227 -1.59 6.03 6.77
CA PHE A 227 -2.57 5.93 5.69
C PHE A 227 -3.01 4.49 5.48
N TRP A 228 -2.05 3.57 5.46
CA TRP A 228 -2.33 2.15 5.32
C TRP A 228 -3.28 1.65 6.39
N SER A 229 -2.98 1.91 7.67
CA SER A 229 -3.79 1.45 8.80
C SER A 229 -5.21 2.03 8.74
N PHE A 230 -5.32 3.32 8.41
CA PHE A 230 -6.60 4.00 8.23
C PHE A 230 -7.43 3.42 7.07
N VAL A 231 -6.82 3.27 5.90
CA VAL A 231 -7.49 2.78 4.69
C VAL A 231 -7.91 1.33 4.86
N ASN A 232 -7.04 0.49 5.43
CA ASN A 232 -7.36 -0.91 5.68
C ASN A 232 -8.53 -1.05 6.67
N ASN A 233 -8.51 -0.28 7.77
CA ASN A 233 -9.63 -0.24 8.70
C ASN A 233 -10.93 0.20 8.02
N SER A 234 -10.86 1.23 7.18
CA SER A 234 -12.03 1.79 6.50
C SER A 234 -12.62 0.82 5.47
N ILE A 235 -11.77 0.14 4.69
CA ILE A 235 -12.19 -0.89 3.72
C ILE A 235 -12.78 -2.10 4.42
N THR A 236 -12.12 -2.59 5.48
CA THR A 236 -12.60 -3.76 6.25
C THR A 236 -13.99 -3.51 6.85
N ASN A 237 -14.26 -2.28 7.29
CA ASN A 237 -15.55 -1.90 7.86
C ASN A 237 -16.56 -1.38 6.82
N GLY A 238 -16.14 -1.17 5.56
CA GLY A 238 -16.95 -0.58 4.49
C GLY A 238 -17.36 0.87 4.74
N LYS A 239 -16.67 1.60 5.63
CA LYS A 239 -17.01 2.97 6.04
C LYS A 239 -15.83 3.69 6.67
N ILE A 240 -15.90 5.02 6.76
CA ILE A 240 -14.98 5.81 7.59
C ILE A 240 -15.65 6.11 8.93
N VAL A 241 -14.93 5.86 10.01
CA VAL A 241 -15.35 6.28 11.36
C VAL A 241 -14.85 7.70 11.59
N PHE A 242 -15.75 8.68 11.52
CA PHE A 242 -15.43 10.07 11.83
C PHE A 242 -15.56 10.36 13.32
N ASN A 243 -14.73 11.27 13.80
CA ASN A 243 -14.80 11.85 15.15
C ASN A 243 -14.54 10.90 16.32
N GLU A 244 -14.17 9.65 16.05
CA GLU A 244 -13.85 8.67 17.08
C GLU A 244 -12.40 8.16 16.91
N PRO A 245 -11.71 7.78 18.00
CA PRO A 245 -10.38 7.19 17.92
C PRO A 245 -10.39 5.82 17.22
N ILE A 246 -9.62 5.72 16.15
CA ILE A 246 -9.32 4.49 15.41
C ILE A 246 -7.94 4.00 15.86
N PHE A 247 -7.87 2.81 16.44
CA PHE A 247 -6.59 2.23 16.87
C PHE A 247 -5.69 1.93 15.67
N ILE A 248 -4.44 2.39 15.71
CA ILE A 248 -3.47 2.19 14.62
C ILE A 248 -2.17 1.54 15.04
N GLY A 249 -1.93 1.39 16.34
CA GLY A 249 -0.76 0.66 16.79
C GLY A 249 -0.37 0.96 18.22
N GLN A 250 0.78 0.40 18.59
CA GLN A 250 1.33 0.50 19.93
C GLN A 250 2.79 0.90 19.87
N THR A 251 3.19 1.75 20.81
CA THR A 251 4.59 2.12 21.06
C THR A 251 4.97 1.68 22.47
N GLN A 252 6.23 1.85 22.87
CA GLN A 252 6.62 1.63 24.27
C GLN A 252 5.91 2.56 25.27
N ALA A 253 5.39 3.70 24.79
CA ALA A 253 4.74 4.69 25.63
C ALA A 253 3.24 4.40 25.85
N GLY A 254 2.60 3.64 24.95
CA GLY A 254 1.16 3.36 25.00
C GLY A 254 0.54 3.10 23.64
N TYR A 255 -0.79 3.19 23.58
CA TYR A 255 -1.57 3.01 22.37
C TYR A 255 -1.69 4.29 21.56
N GLU A 256 -1.64 4.15 20.24
CA GLU A 256 -1.71 5.21 19.25
C GLU A 256 -3.02 5.09 18.46
N TYR A 257 -3.65 6.24 18.22
CA TYR A 257 -4.93 6.32 17.53
C TYR A 257 -4.94 7.43 16.49
N LEU A 258 -5.79 7.27 15.48
CA LEU A 258 -6.20 8.30 14.53
C LEU A 258 -7.59 8.81 14.86
N VAL A 259 -7.84 10.08 14.61
CA VAL A 259 -9.20 10.61 14.50
C VAL A 259 -9.35 11.22 13.11
N ALA A 260 -10.36 10.76 12.37
CA ALA A 260 -10.71 11.31 11.07
C ALA A 260 -11.80 12.38 11.23
N LEU A 261 -11.58 13.55 10.61
CA LEU A 261 -12.56 14.62 10.54
C LEU A 261 -12.85 14.97 9.06
N PRO A 262 -14.06 15.44 8.72
CA PRO A 262 -14.29 16.13 7.45
C PRO A 262 -13.23 17.21 7.24
N PHE A 263 -12.64 17.30 6.05
CA PHE A 263 -11.55 18.23 5.75
C PHE A 263 -11.85 19.67 6.19
N GLU A 264 -13.07 20.15 5.93
CA GLU A 264 -13.52 21.50 6.26
C GLU A 264 -13.57 21.77 7.77
N GLU A 265 -13.86 20.77 8.60
CA GLU A 265 -13.77 20.87 10.06
C GLU A 265 -12.30 20.70 10.49
N GLY A 266 -11.60 19.72 9.92
CA GLY A 266 -10.20 19.40 10.23
C GLY A 266 -9.27 20.60 10.14
N LEU A 267 -9.39 21.42 9.09
CA LEU A 267 -8.57 22.63 8.92
C LEU A 267 -8.59 23.57 10.13
N ARG A 268 -9.70 23.61 10.86
CA ARG A 268 -9.88 24.46 12.05
C ARG A 268 -9.05 24.00 13.23
N HIS A 269 -8.61 22.73 13.22
CA HIS A 269 -7.88 22.07 14.29
C HIS A 269 -6.38 21.94 14.03
N VAL A 270 -5.92 22.17 12.79
CA VAL A 270 -4.49 22.13 12.46
C VAL A 270 -3.72 23.16 13.29
N GLY A 271 -2.71 22.69 14.02
CA GLY A 271 -1.90 23.51 14.92
C GLY A 271 -2.64 24.05 16.16
N GLN A 272 -3.88 23.60 16.42
CA GLN A 272 -4.64 23.93 17.62
C GLN A 272 -4.55 22.80 18.66
N SER A 273 -4.84 23.12 19.92
CA SER A 273 -4.92 22.14 21.00
C SER A 273 -6.39 21.83 21.30
N THR A 274 -7.03 21.01 20.47
CA THR A 274 -8.43 20.61 20.62
C THR A 274 -8.53 19.23 21.27
N ASN A 275 -9.29 19.12 22.37
CA ASN A 275 -9.61 17.82 22.96
C ASN A 275 -10.70 17.12 22.12
N ILE A 276 -10.60 15.81 21.91
CA ILE A 276 -11.60 15.04 21.15
C ILE A 276 -13.00 15.12 21.77
N ASP A 277 -13.10 15.25 23.09
CA ASP A 277 -14.38 15.36 23.80
C ASP A 277 -15.12 16.68 23.49
N ASP A 278 -14.42 17.68 22.95
CA ASP A 278 -14.98 18.97 22.56
C ASP A 278 -15.48 18.97 21.10
N LEU A 279 -15.28 17.88 20.35
CA LEU A 279 -15.69 17.80 18.96
C LEU A 279 -17.20 17.63 18.83
N LYS A 280 -17.79 18.30 17.84
CA LYS A 280 -19.23 18.21 17.59
C LYS A 280 -19.57 16.86 16.95
N PRO A 281 -20.79 16.34 17.12
CA PRO A 281 -21.29 15.24 16.29
C PRO A 281 -21.12 15.56 14.81
N LEU A 282 -20.89 14.53 14.00
CA LEU A 282 -20.63 14.66 12.56
C LEU A 282 -21.68 15.58 11.91
N GLU A 283 -22.96 15.35 12.19
CA GLU A 283 -24.08 16.11 11.62
C GLU A 283 -24.02 17.63 11.88
N ASP A 284 -23.34 18.06 12.94
CA ASP A 284 -23.27 19.44 13.42
C ASP A 284 -21.89 20.10 13.16
N MET A 285 -20.98 19.39 12.48
CA MET A 285 -19.66 19.90 12.08
C MET A 285 -19.74 20.98 10.99
N ASN A 286 -18.64 21.72 10.81
CA ASN A 286 -18.50 22.64 9.70
C ASN A 286 -18.25 21.90 8.39
N TYR A 287 -19.06 22.21 7.38
CA TYR A 287 -18.91 21.75 6.00
C TYR A 287 -18.81 22.90 5.01
N GLU A 288 -18.69 24.13 5.53
CA GLU A 288 -18.54 25.31 4.69
C GLU A 288 -17.07 25.46 4.27
N PHE A 289 -16.84 25.50 2.97
CA PHE A 289 -15.56 25.81 2.35
C PHE A 289 -15.26 27.32 2.48
N GLY A 290 -14.05 27.68 2.93
CA GLY A 290 -13.51 29.04 2.82
C GLY A 290 -13.73 30.00 4.00
N ASP A 291 -13.45 29.57 5.24
CA ASP A 291 -13.31 30.50 6.37
C ASP A 291 -11.90 31.16 6.40
N VAL A 292 -11.79 32.34 7.03
CA VAL A 292 -10.59 33.23 7.08
C VAL A 292 -9.34 32.57 7.69
N SER A 293 -9.43 31.38 8.28
CA SER A 293 -8.29 30.60 8.80
C SER A 293 -7.63 29.69 7.77
N SER A 294 -8.25 29.51 6.59
CA SER A 294 -7.77 28.62 5.53
C SER A 294 -6.56 29.15 4.73
N GLU A 295 -6.27 30.46 4.77
CA GLU A 295 -5.11 31.10 4.12
C GLU A 295 -3.76 30.84 4.85
N ARG A 296 -3.65 29.79 5.68
CA ARG A 296 -2.52 29.58 6.61
C ARG A 296 -1.57 28.45 6.24
N PHE A 297 -1.90 27.64 5.23
CA PHE A 297 -1.15 26.44 4.88
C PHE A 297 -0.79 26.47 3.40
N MET A 298 0.17 25.66 2.97
CA MET A 298 0.49 25.50 1.56
C MET A 298 -0.31 24.33 1.00
N GLY A 299 -0.72 24.39 -0.27
CA GLY A 299 -1.77 23.46 -0.72
C GLY A 299 -3.15 23.89 -0.26
N ASP A 300 -3.37 25.19 -0.05
CA ASP A 300 -4.59 25.69 0.61
C ASP A 300 -5.83 25.63 -0.29
N TRP A 301 -6.69 26.60 -0.11
CA TRP A 301 -7.88 26.83 -0.90
C TRP A 301 -7.62 26.96 -2.41
N HIS A 302 -6.43 27.44 -2.83
CA HIS A 302 -6.10 27.66 -4.25
C HIS A 302 -5.70 26.38 -4.98
N ASP A 303 -5.21 25.38 -4.26
CA ASP A 303 -4.76 24.10 -4.83
C ASP A 303 -5.89 23.05 -4.84
N ARG A 304 -7.05 23.34 -4.22
CA ARG A 304 -8.27 22.55 -4.41
C ARG A 304 -8.99 22.92 -5.72
N ASP A 305 -8.39 22.48 -6.83
CA ASP A 305 -8.97 22.51 -8.17
C ASP A 305 -10.12 21.50 -8.36
N GLU A 306 -10.71 21.42 -9.55
CA GLU A 306 -11.80 20.49 -9.88
C GLU A 306 -11.50 19.02 -9.48
N SER A 307 -10.23 18.60 -9.55
CA SER A 307 -9.81 17.23 -9.22
C SER A 307 -9.70 16.98 -7.72
N HIS A 308 -9.63 18.05 -6.93
CA HIS A 308 -9.45 17.99 -5.48
C HIS A 308 -10.67 18.51 -4.72
N GLN A 309 -11.79 18.92 -5.34
CA GLN A 309 -12.96 19.42 -4.60
C GLN A 309 -13.81 18.34 -3.91
N HIS A 310 -13.46 17.06 -4.11
CA HIS A 310 -14.16 15.93 -3.52
C HIS A 310 -13.96 15.88 -1.98
N PRO A 311 -14.92 15.33 -1.21
CA PRO A 311 -14.76 15.14 0.22
C PRO A 311 -13.49 14.37 0.57
N SER A 312 -12.84 14.76 1.66
CA SER A 312 -11.67 14.07 2.20
C SER A 312 -11.65 14.06 3.72
N ALA A 313 -11.04 13.03 4.28
CA ALA A 313 -10.87 12.84 5.71
C ALA A 313 -9.51 13.36 6.14
N MET A 314 -9.50 14.43 6.95
CA MET A 314 -8.28 14.92 7.58
C MET A 314 -7.98 14.09 8.83
N LEU A 315 -6.78 13.52 8.88
CA LEU A 315 -6.35 12.60 9.93
C LEU A 315 -5.51 13.34 11.00
N PHE A 316 -5.86 13.11 12.26
CA PHE A 316 -5.15 13.62 13.43
C PHE A 316 -4.68 12.49 14.34
N ARG A 317 -3.54 12.69 15.00
CA ARG A 317 -3.04 11.78 16.01
C ARG A 317 -3.70 12.06 17.36
N VAL A 318 -4.03 11.01 18.12
CA VAL A 318 -4.32 11.09 19.55
C VAL A 318 -3.71 9.90 20.30
N THR A 319 -3.42 10.05 21.59
CA THR A 319 -2.97 8.95 22.46
C THR A 319 -3.93 8.77 23.63
N GLN A 320 -3.86 7.61 24.30
CA GLN A 320 -4.74 7.32 25.45
C GLN A 320 -4.55 8.33 26.59
N GLU A 321 -3.32 8.76 26.86
CA GLU A 321 -2.98 9.70 27.93
C GLU A 321 -3.22 11.17 27.54
N ASN A 322 -3.28 11.45 26.24
CA ASN A 322 -3.44 12.80 25.70
C ASN A 322 -4.47 12.80 24.55
N PRO A 323 -5.76 12.92 24.85
CA PRO A 323 -6.85 12.90 23.86
C PRO A 323 -7.00 14.27 23.18
N ILE A 324 -5.88 14.87 22.77
CA ILE A 324 -5.82 16.16 22.07
C ILE A 324 -5.41 15.87 20.63
N LEU A 325 -6.16 16.42 19.67
CA LEU A 325 -5.84 16.36 18.25
C LEU A 325 -4.44 16.94 18.03
N GLY A 326 -3.53 16.09 17.58
CA GLY A 326 -2.15 16.46 17.26
C GLY A 326 -1.84 16.28 15.78
N SER A 327 -1.00 17.15 15.24
CA SER A 327 -0.22 16.82 14.06
C SER A 327 0.80 15.73 14.41
N PHE A 328 1.09 14.85 13.47
CA PHE A 328 2.06 13.79 13.68
C PHE A 328 3.50 14.35 13.75
N PHE A 329 4.43 13.58 14.30
CA PHE A 329 5.88 13.80 14.21
C PHE A 329 6.53 14.92 15.03
N LYS A 330 5.78 15.72 15.80
CA LYS A 330 6.39 16.49 16.90
C LYS A 330 6.76 15.57 18.07
N GLY A 331 7.90 14.88 17.97
CA GLY A 331 8.40 13.91 18.96
C GLY A 331 8.18 12.43 18.63
N PHE A 332 7.82 12.10 17.38
CA PHE A 332 7.76 10.69 16.91
C PHE A 332 9.16 10.13 16.61
N GLU A 333 10.16 10.99 16.39
CA GLU A 333 11.57 10.64 16.13
C GLU A 333 12.19 9.79 17.25
N ASP A 334 11.65 9.86 18.47
CA ASP A 334 12.15 9.10 19.63
C ASP A 334 11.59 7.67 19.70
N GLN A 335 10.60 7.31 18.88
CA GLN A 335 9.91 6.01 18.91
C GLN A 335 10.26 5.14 17.71
N ASN A 336 11.50 4.64 17.67
CA ASN A 336 12.01 3.71 16.63
C ASN A 336 11.32 2.33 16.56
N ALA A 337 10.19 2.11 17.24
CA ALA A 337 9.51 0.82 17.28
C ALA A 337 8.00 0.97 17.55
N MET A 338 7.27 1.56 16.60
CA MET A 338 5.80 1.45 16.58
C MET A 338 5.40 0.12 15.93
N MET A 339 4.56 -0.64 16.60
CA MET A 339 3.87 -1.79 16.03
C MET A 339 2.56 -1.31 15.44
N PHE A 340 2.49 -1.19 14.12
CA PHE A 340 1.26 -0.82 13.43
C PHE A 340 0.24 -1.96 13.47
N MET A 341 -1.01 -1.61 13.70
CA MET A 341 -2.14 -2.52 13.62
C MET A 341 -2.34 -2.96 12.17
N ARG A 342 -2.60 -4.25 11.99
CA ARG A 342 -3.04 -4.86 10.73
C ARG A 342 -4.30 -5.63 11.06
N THR A 343 -5.28 -5.62 10.16
CA THR A 343 -6.52 -6.37 10.39
C THR A 343 -6.26 -7.87 10.29
N ASP A 344 -7.16 -8.67 10.85
CA ASP A 344 -7.05 -10.14 10.79
C ASP A 344 -7.10 -10.63 9.33
N GLU A 345 -7.95 -10.02 8.51
CA GLU A 345 -8.08 -10.34 7.08
C GLU A 345 -6.80 -10.04 6.31
N GLU A 346 -6.20 -8.86 6.53
CA GLU A 346 -4.92 -8.50 5.93
C GLU A 346 -3.80 -9.44 6.38
N THR A 347 -3.71 -9.71 7.67
CA THR A 347 -2.69 -10.61 8.24
C THR A 347 -2.81 -12.01 7.66
N ALA A 348 -4.04 -12.48 7.43
CA ALA A 348 -4.31 -13.77 6.80
C ALA A 348 -3.86 -13.78 5.33
N ASP A 349 -4.15 -12.74 4.54
CA ASP A 349 -3.70 -12.66 3.15
C ASP A 349 -2.17 -12.55 3.04
N MET A 350 -1.54 -11.70 3.86
CA MET A 350 -0.08 -11.59 3.95
C MET A 350 0.56 -12.95 4.27
N SER A 351 0.04 -13.69 5.26
CA SER A 351 0.52 -15.02 5.59
C SER A 351 0.33 -16.01 4.44
N ARG A 352 -0.85 -16.03 3.80
CA ARG A 352 -1.12 -16.88 2.64
C ARG A 352 -0.13 -16.61 1.50
N LYS A 353 0.06 -15.34 1.16
CA LYS A 353 0.98 -14.87 0.13
C LYS A 353 2.43 -15.25 0.44
N ALA A 354 2.89 -15.00 1.67
CA ALA A 354 4.22 -15.37 2.11
C ALA A 354 4.48 -16.88 2.03
N LYS A 355 3.50 -17.71 2.40
CA LYS A 355 3.57 -19.17 2.34
C LYS A 355 3.59 -19.69 0.90
N LEU A 356 2.73 -19.17 0.02
CA LEU A 356 2.70 -19.57 -1.40
C LEU A 356 3.99 -19.20 -2.13
N ARG A 357 4.53 -18.02 -1.79
CA ARG A 357 5.76 -17.49 -2.38
C ARG A 357 7.03 -17.93 -1.65
N TRP A 358 6.94 -18.86 -0.68
CA TRP A 358 8.08 -19.35 0.13
C TRP A 358 9.19 -19.99 -0.72
N GLN A 359 8.83 -20.63 -1.83
CA GLN A 359 9.80 -21.22 -2.76
C GLN A 359 10.77 -20.19 -3.34
N TYR A 360 10.31 -18.95 -3.55
CA TYR A 360 11.14 -17.87 -4.05
C TYR A 360 12.15 -17.42 -3.00
N PHE A 361 11.70 -17.26 -1.75
CA PHE A 361 12.56 -16.92 -0.63
C PHE A 361 13.65 -17.97 -0.41
N THR A 362 13.27 -19.24 -0.30
CA THR A 362 14.22 -20.35 -0.09
C THR A 362 15.21 -20.49 -1.25
N HIS A 363 14.76 -20.28 -2.50
CA HIS A 363 15.67 -20.23 -3.64
C HIS A 363 16.72 -19.12 -3.50
N MET A 364 16.32 -17.91 -3.12
CA MET A 364 17.27 -16.82 -2.89
C MET A 364 18.20 -17.12 -1.71
N LEU A 365 17.67 -17.68 -0.63
CA LEU A 365 18.44 -18.06 0.55
C LEU A 365 19.47 -19.16 0.26
N ASP A 366 19.14 -20.16 -0.57
CA ASP A 366 20.08 -21.20 -1.03
C ASP A 366 21.25 -20.64 -1.85
N ASN A 367 20.98 -19.63 -2.69
CA ASN A 367 21.97 -19.09 -3.60
C ASN A 367 22.84 -18.00 -2.95
N TYR A 368 22.22 -17.13 -2.15
CA TYR A 368 22.81 -15.87 -1.65
C TYR A 368 22.82 -15.76 -0.12
N GLY A 369 22.10 -16.62 0.60
CA GLY A 369 22.07 -16.63 2.06
C GLY A 369 23.42 -16.96 2.69
N PRO A 370 23.58 -16.64 4.00
CA PRO A 370 24.78 -16.95 4.74
C PRO A 370 25.05 -18.46 4.69
N LYS A 371 26.19 -18.84 4.10
CA LYS A 371 26.59 -20.25 4.01
C LYS A 371 27.24 -20.67 5.32
N PRO A 372 26.82 -21.81 5.91
CA PRO A 372 27.45 -22.27 7.13
C PRO A 372 28.95 -22.48 6.88
N VAL A 373 29.79 -21.82 7.69
CA VAL A 373 31.24 -22.01 7.65
C VAL A 373 31.52 -23.48 7.92
N VAL A 374 31.90 -24.21 6.87
CA VAL A 374 32.33 -25.60 7.00
C VAL A 374 33.60 -25.60 7.85
N GLN A 375 33.47 -25.93 9.14
CA GLN A 375 34.63 -26.18 9.99
C GLN A 375 35.45 -27.31 9.36
N LYS A 376 36.49 -26.96 8.59
CA LYS A 376 37.51 -27.92 8.18
C LYS A 376 38.16 -28.42 9.46
N LYS A 377 37.83 -29.64 9.87
CA LYS A 377 38.54 -30.39 10.92
C LYS A 377 39.95 -30.77 10.42
N GLY A 378 40.78 -29.76 10.19
CA GLY A 378 42.20 -29.89 9.95
C GLY A 378 42.95 -29.68 11.25
N PHE A 379 43.71 -30.68 11.68
CA PHE A 379 44.53 -30.69 12.90
C PHE A 379 45.56 -29.53 12.99
N LEU A 380 45.74 -28.76 11.91
CA LEU A 380 46.64 -27.61 11.79
C LEU A 380 45.97 -26.23 11.97
N ALA A 381 44.64 -26.12 11.95
CA ALA A 381 43.94 -24.83 12.09
C ALA A 381 43.99 -24.26 13.53
N LYS A 382 44.20 -25.11 14.54
CA LYS A 382 44.36 -24.68 15.94
C LYS A 382 45.63 -23.86 16.22
N LEU A 383 46.60 -23.84 15.30
CA LEU A 383 47.88 -23.16 15.52
C LEU A 383 47.91 -21.71 14.98
N LEU A 384 46.94 -21.33 14.16
CA LEU A 384 46.81 -19.99 13.59
C LEU A 384 45.43 -19.46 13.97
N GLY A 385 45.36 -18.81 15.12
CA GLY A 385 44.17 -18.12 15.61
C GLY A 385 43.85 -16.88 14.76
N LYS A 386 43.33 -17.09 13.55
CA LYS A 386 42.48 -16.13 12.87
C LYS A 386 41.06 -16.64 12.98
N ALA A 387 40.22 -15.89 13.70
CA ALA A 387 38.79 -15.95 13.46
C ALA A 387 38.62 -15.63 11.96
N GLU A 388 37.99 -16.52 11.21
CA GLU A 388 37.49 -16.15 9.89
C GLU A 388 36.43 -15.08 10.15
N GLU A 389 36.73 -13.84 9.77
CA GLU A 389 35.74 -12.77 9.69
C GLU A 389 34.62 -13.29 8.78
N GLU A 390 33.39 -13.37 9.31
CA GLU A 390 32.20 -13.53 8.47
C GLU A 390 32.28 -12.42 7.43
N ALA A 391 32.39 -12.82 6.15
CA ALA A 391 32.29 -11.86 5.07
C ALA A 391 30.91 -11.22 5.19
N ASP A 392 30.88 -9.91 5.44
CA ASP A 392 29.65 -9.13 5.44
C ASP A 392 28.96 -9.39 4.11
N SER A 393 27.82 -10.07 4.17
CA SER A 393 27.01 -10.36 2.99
C SER A 393 26.09 -9.17 2.79
N ASP A 394 26.10 -8.58 1.60
CA ASP A 394 25.16 -7.52 1.23
C ASP A 394 23.69 -8.02 1.27
N TRP A 395 23.48 -9.33 1.34
CA TRP A 395 22.18 -9.96 1.50
C TRP A 395 21.82 -10.23 2.95
N ARG A 396 20.61 -9.81 3.34
CA ARG A 396 19.99 -10.14 4.63
C ARG A 396 18.61 -10.76 4.41
N PHE A 397 18.31 -11.81 5.16
CA PHE A 397 17.07 -12.57 5.04
C PHE A 397 16.35 -12.57 6.38
N LEU A 398 15.09 -12.17 6.41
CA LEU A 398 14.23 -12.17 7.60
C LEU A 398 12.93 -12.92 7.30
N VAL A 399 12.47 -13.71 8.26
CA VAL A 399 11.17 -14.39 8.22
C VAL A 399 10.35 -13.91 9.40
N LYS A 400 9.11 -13.46 9.17
CA LYS A 400 8.18 -13.06 10.23
C LYS A 400 7.28 -14.25 10.56
N CYS A 401 7.22 -14.64 11.82
CA CYS A 401 6.37 -15.74 12.27
C CYS A 401 5.38 -15.29 13.35
N GLY A 402 4.13 -15.74 13.21
CA GLY A 402 3.09 -15.56 14.23
C GLY A 402 3.18 -16.67 15.27
N ILE A 403 3.60 -16.31 16.49
CA ILE A 403 3.78 -17.27 17.58
C ILE A 403 2.61 -17.15 18.56
N GLY A 404 1.91 -18.26 18.76
CA GLY A 404 0.80 -18.32 19.69
C GLY A 404 1.22 -18.07 21.15
N TYR A 405 0.44 -17.26 21.86
CA TYR A 405 0.53 -17.09 23.31
C TYR A 405 -0.86 -17.18 23.95
N GLN A 406 -0.90 -17.44 25.25
CA GLN A 406 -2.14 -17.41 26.02
C GLN A 406 -2.14 -16.16 26.89
N ASP A 407 -3.14 -15.29 26.71
CA ASP A 407 -3.38 -14.20 27.65
C ASP A 407 -4.23 -14.73 28.82
N ALA A 408 -3.61 -14.87 29.99
CA ALA A 408 -4.28 -15.35 31.19
C ALA A 408 -5.26 -14.33 31.79
N GLU A 409 -5.12 -13.04 31.46
CA GLU A 409 -5.98 -11.95 31.96
C GLU A 409 -7.19 -11.74 31.06
N GLU A 410 -7.01 -11.80 29.74
CA GLU A 410 -8.10 -11.57 28.76
C GLU A 410 -8.77 -12.84 28.26
N GLY A 411 -8.22 -14.02 28.57
CA GLY A 411 -8.87 -15.32 28.32
C GLY A 411 -9.00 -15.69 26.84
N TYR A 412 -8.16 -15.10 25.97
CA TYR A 412 -8.05 -15.46 24.56
C TYR A 412 -6.63 -15.92 24.20
N ASP A 413 -6.53 -16.75 23.16
CA ASP A 413 -5.26 -17.14 22.56
C ASP A 413 -4.91 -16.11 21.46
N GLY A 414 -3.77 -15.45 21.59
CA GLY A 414 -3.28 -14.43 20.65
C GLY A 414 -2.08 -14.93 19.86
N HIS A 415 -1.68 -14.19 18.83
CA HIS A 415 -0.42 -14.42 18.11
C HIS A 415 0.45 -13.17 18.20
N GLU A 416 1.70 -13.33 18.59
CA GLU A 416 2.70 -12.27 18.48
C GLU A 416 3.55 -12.52 17.23
N HIS A 417 3.60 -11.54 16.33
CA HIS A 417 4.34 -11.68 15.09
C HIS A 417 5.76 -11.12 15.22
N MET A 418 6.74 -12.00 15.19
CA MET A 418 8.14 -11.68 15.46
C MET A 418 9.04 -12.00 14.26
N TRP A 419 10.16 -11.28 14.15
CA TRP A 419 11.13 -11.46 13.07
C TRP A 419 12.25 -12.41 13.48
N PHE A 420 12.62 -13.29 12.56
CA PHE A 420 13.67 -14.28 12.74
C PHE A 420 14.67 -14.24 11.57
N GLU A 421 15.95 -14.32 11.89
CA GLU A 421 17.02 -14.58 10.92
C GLU A 421 17.16 -16.11 10.73
N PRO A 422 16.99 -16.64 9.51
CA PRO A 422 17.08 -18.08 9.26
C PRO A 422 18.53 -18.57 9.43
N VAL A 423 18.72 -19.60 10.26
CA VAL A 423 20.01 -20.23 10.58
C VAL A 423 20.21 -21.51 9.76
N SER A 424 19.14 -22.30 9.60
CA SER A 424 19.13 -23.51 8.78
C SER A 424 17.72 -23.78 8.25
N TRP A 425 17.57 -24.41 7.09
CA TRP A 425 16.26 -24.73 6.51
C TRP A 425 16.31 -26.04 5.72
N ASN A 426 15.16 -26.71 5.66
CA ASN A 426 14.94 -27.91 4.86
C ASN A 426 13.45 -28.02 4.49
N GLY A 427 13.11 -27.58 3.28
CA GLY A 427 11.73 -27.54 2.81
C GLY A 427 10.88 -26.61 3.67
N ASP A 428 9.89 -27.19 4.37
CA ASP A 428 8.92 -26.44 5.18
C ASP A 428 9.36 -26.25 6.65
N GLN A 429 10.58 -26.66 7.03
CA GLN A 429 11.11 -26.49 8.39
C GLN A 429 12.38 -25.64 8.38
N PHE A 430 12.52 -24.74 9.36
CA PHE A 430 13.72 -23.93 9.53
C PHE A 430 14.02 -23.62 11.00
N GLU A 431 15.28 -23.38 11.31
CA GLU A 431 15.70 -22.80 12.59
C GLU A 431 15.88 -21.30 12.40
N GLY A 432 15.23 -20.48 13.24
CA GLY A 432 15.28 -19.02 13.17
C GLY A 432 15.85 -18.43 14.45
N ARG A 433 16.77 -17.47 14.33
CA ARG A 433 17.24 -16.64 15.45
C ARG A 433 16.29 -15.46 15.61
N LEU A 434 15.66 -15.32 16.78
CA LEU A 434 14.78 -14.20 17.09
C LEU A 434 15.57 -12.88 17.16
N ILE A 435 15.13 -11.83 16.47
CA ILE A 435 15.85 -10.53 16.41
C ILE A 435 15.15 -9.36 17.11
N ASN A 436 13.92 -9.54 17.59
CA ASN A 436 13.20 -8.52 18.35
C ASN A 436 12.80 -9.04 19.73
N HIS A 437 12.67 -8.13 20.70
CA HIS A 437 12.19 -8.44 22.04
C HIS A 437 10.68 -8.79 22.01
N PRO A 438 10.26 -9.97 22.53
CA PRO A 438 8.85 -10.30 22.65
C PRO A 438 8.13 -9.45 23.68
N PHE A 439 6.89 -9.06 23.38
CA PHE A 439 5.97 -8.39 24.31
C PHE A 439 5.14 -9.38 25.11
N TYR A 440 4.60 -10.42 24.45
CA TYR A 440 3.60 -11.34 25.00
C TYR A 440 4.13 -12.77 25.13
N VAL A 441 4.98 -13.23 24.21
CA VAL A 441 5.56 -14.58 24.22
C VAL A 441 6.72 -14.68 25.21
N GLN A 442 6.40 -14.82 26.50
CA GLN A 442 7.36 -14.88 27.61
C GLN A 442 8.32 -16.09 27.59
N THR A 443 8.04 -17.08 26.73
CA THR A 443 8.88 -18.28 26.56
C THR A 443 10.01 -18.09 25.57
N MET A 444 10.02 -16.99 24.81
CA MET A 444 11.04 -16.67 23.83
C MET A 444 11.90 -15.49 24.28
N GLN A 445 13.15 -15.44 23.80
CA GLN A 445 14.10 -14.40 24.14
C GLN A 445 14.90 -13.98 22.90
N GLU A 446 15.07 -12.68 22.73
CA GLU A 446 15.88 -12.10 21.65
C GLU A 446 17.29 -12.72 21.62
N GLY A 447 17.76 -13.06 20.42
CA GLY A 447 19.07 -13.67 20.15
C GLY A 447 19.11 -15.20 20.18
N GLU A 448 18.10 -15.85 20.77
CA GLU A 448 17.99 -17.32 20.83
C GLU A 448 17.44 -17.92 19.52
N VAL A 449 17.70 -19.21 19.31
CA VAL A 449 17.31 -19.94 18.08
C VAL A 449 16.16 -20.90 18.36
N TYR A 450 15.13 -20.85 17.53
CA TYR A 450 13.90 -21.63 17.69
C TYR A 450 13.58 -22.44 16.42
N PRO A 451 13.04 -23.66 16.58
CA PRO A 451 12.50 -24.42 15.44
C PRO A 451 11.17 -23.81 15.00
N LEU A 452 11.03 -23.58 13.70
CA LEU A 452 9.86 -22.98 13.05
C LEU A 452 9.49 -23.77 11.79
N THR A 453 8.28 -23.55 11.31
CA THR A 453 7.72 -24.21 10.12
C THR A 453 7.12 -23.19 9.17
N ARG A 454 6.87 -23.60 7.93
CA ARG A 454 6.17 -22.77 6.94
C ARG A 454 4.81 -22.31 7.44
N ASP A 455 4.13 -23.11 8.26
CA ASP A 455 2.80 -22.76 8.78
C ASP A 455 2.85 -21.60 9.77
N ASP A 456 4.00 -21.36 10.42
CA ASP A 456 4.21 -20.23 11.33
C ASP A 456 4.46 -18.91 10.57
N ILE A 457 4.80 -18.97 9.27
CA ILE A 457 5.18 -17.79 8.47
C ILE A 457 3.98 -16.86 8.26
N THR A 458 4.19 -15.58 8.55
CA THR A 458 3.21 -14.52 8.33
C THR A 458 3.70 -13.48 7.34
N ASP A 459 5.02 -13.36 7.18
CA ASP A 459 5.65 -12.53 6.15
C ASP A 459 7.13 -12.95 6.00
N TRP A 460 7.84 -12.42 5.01
CA TRP A 460 9.30 -12.47 4.95
C TRP A 460 9.86 -11.28 4.18
N THR A 461 11.13 -10.97 4.38
CA THR A 461 11.80 -9.86 3.69
C THR A 461 13.24 -10.22 3.39
N ILE A 462 13.69 -9.82 2.20
CA ILE A 462 15.07 -9.93 1.75
C ILE A 462 15.58 -8.51 1.53
N TYR A 463 16.70 -8.16 2.15
CA TYR A 463 17.43 -6.94 1.86
C TYR A 463 18.64 -7.26 1.01
N PHE A 464 18.89 -6.44 0.00
CA PHE A 464 20.09 -6.50 -0.80
C PHE A 464 20.43 -5.10 -1.30
N GLU A 465 21.65 -4.63 -0.99
CA GLU A 465 22.06 -3.24 -1.19
C GLU A 465 21.02 -2.28 -0.55
N ASP A 466 20.51 -1.31 -1.30
CA ASP A 466 19.45 -0.39 -0.85
C ASP A 466 18.02 -0.93 -1.12
N GLY A 467 17.92 -2.15 -1.64
CA GLY A 467 16.65 -2.79 -2.01
C GLY A 467 16.00 -3.58 -0.88
N THR A 468 14.67 -3.56 -0.83
CA THR A 468 13.84 -4.41 0.04
C THR A 468 12.87 -5.22 -0.82
N TYR A 469 12.89 -6.53 -0.66
CA TYR A 469 12.09 -7.48 -1.44
C TYR A 469 11.21 -8.31 -0.51
N THR A 470 9.91 -8.30 -0.78
CA THR A 470 8.85 -8.94 0.02
C THR A 470 8.13 -10.00 -0.83
N PRO A 471 7.16 -10.75 -0.30
CA PRO A 471 6.32 -11.62 -1.11
C PRO A 471 5.72 -10.89 -2.31
N ASP A 472 5.39 -9.60 -2.22
CA ASP A 472 4.80 -8.80 -3.30
C ASP A 472 5.80 -8.37 -4.38
N SER A 473 7.09 -8.26 -4.04
CA SER A 473 8.10 -7.63 -4.91
C SER A 473 9.28 -8.52 -5.31
N ILE A 474 9.32 -9.76 -4.82
CA ILE A 474 10.41 -10.72 -5.08
C ILE A 474 10.67 -11.00 -6.57
N TYR A 475 9.67 -10.83 -7.43
CA TYR A 475 9.82 -10.99 -8.88
C TYR A 475 10.87 -10.04 -9.47
N LYS A 476 11.13 -8.89 -8.83
CA LYS A 476 12.15 -7.92 -9.24
C LYS A 476 13.58 -8.49 -9.19
N LEU A 477 13.80 -9.55 -8.43
CA LEU A 477 15.09 -10.24 -8.34
C LEU A 477 15.28 -11.30 -9.43
N PHE A 478 14.25 -11.57 -10.23
CA PHE A 478 14.29 -12.58 -11.28
C PHE A 478 14.59 -11.94 -12.63
N SER A 479 15.33 -12.66 -13.48
CA SER A 479 15.42 -12.27 -14.90
C SER A 479 14.04 -12.37 -15.56
N GLY A 480 13.72 -11.58 -16.58
CA GLY A 480 12.39 -11.62 -17.23
C GLY A 480 11.91 -13.01 -17.67
N THR A 481 12.80 -13.95 -18.01
CA THR A 481 12.46 -15.35 -18.33
C THR A 481 12.07 -16.22 -17.13
N GLN A 482 12.29 -15.76 -15.90
CA GLN A 482 11.92 -16.43 -14.66
C GLN A 482 10.61 -15.89 -14.07
N VAL A 483 10.04 -14.82 -14.65
CA VAL A 483 8.75 -14.22 -14.28
C VAL A 483 7.59 -14.78 -15.14
N HIS A 484 7.92 -15.51 -16.23
CA HIS A 484 6.96 -16.03 -17.22
C HIS A 484 6.86 -17.55 -17.23
#